data_AF-A0A136MTI6-F1
#
_entry.id   AF-A0A136MTI6-F1
#
_cell.length_a   1.000
_cell.length_b   1.000
_cell.length_c   1.000
_cell.angle_alpha   90.00
_cell.angle_beta   90.00
_cell.angle_gamma   90.00
#
_symmetry.space_group_name_H-M   'P 1'
#
loop_
_entity.id
_entity.type
_entity.pdbx_description
1 polymer ?
#
loop_
_entity_poly.entity_id
_entity_poly.type
_entity_poly.pdbx_seq_one_letter_code
_entity_poly.pdbx_strand_id
1 'polypeptide(L)' 'MTLGIAVLGWAHGHVNLYADEISRMEDAKIITSWDHDRERGERNGAQFGCGSTTQLEEA' A
#
# COMPACT_ATOMS: atom_id res chain seq x y z
N MET A 1 1.24 -19.65 -4.87
CA MET A 1 2.30 -18.63 -4.83
C MET A 1 1.60 -17.30 -4.69
N THR A 2 1.97 -16.46 -3.73
CA THR A 2 1.29 -15.18 -3.47
C THR A 2 2.10 -14.04 -4.06
N LEU A 3 1.47 -13.17 -4.83
CA LEU A 3 2.07 -11.96 -5.40
C LEU A 3 2.17 -10.87 -4.33
N GLY A 4 3.39 -10.42 -4.04
CA GLY A 4 3.63 -9.24 -3.21
C GLY A 4 3.50 -7.95 -4.03
N ILE A 5 2.72 -6.99 -3.56
CA ILE A 5 2.47 -5.72 -4.23
C ILE A 5 2.94 -4.57 -3.33
N ALA A 6 3.62 -3.61 -3.94
CA ALA A 6 3.92 -2.31 -3.34
C ALA A 6 2.97 -1.25 -3.91
N VAL A 7 2.36 -0.45 -3.03
CA VAL A 7 1.52 0.69 -3.44
C VAL A 7 2.35 1.95 -3.47
N LEU A 8 2.34 2.68 -4.59
CA LEU A 8 3.07 3.93 -4.76
C LEU A 8 2.11 5.12 -4.80
N GLY A 9 2.01 5.82 -3.68
CA GLY A 9 1.24 7.04 -3.51
C GLY A 9 -0.23 6.78 -3.18
N TRP A 10 -0.72 7.44 -2.13
CA TRP A 10 -2.09 7.35 -1.64
C TRP A 10 -2.92 8.63 -1.86
N ALA A 11 -2.42 9.56 -2.68
CA ALA A 11 -3.03 10.88 -2.86
C ALA A 11 -4.44 10.84 -3.49
N HIS A 12 -4.76 9.76 -4.21
CA HIS A 12 -6.03 9.63 -4.92
C HIS A 12 -6.88 8.52 -4.31
N GLY A 13 -8.15 8.81 -4.02
CA GLY A 13 -9.04 7.87 -3.32
C GLY A 13 -9.26 6.52 -4.03
N HIS A 14 -9.08 6.45 -5.35
CA HIS A 14 -9.18 5.19 -6.10
C HIS A 14 -8.10 4.16 -5.72
N VAL A 15 -6.94 4.58 -5.20
CA VAL A 15 -5.89 3.67 -4.77
C VAL A 15 -6.37 2.83 -3.59
N ASN A 16 -7.13 3.43 -2.68
CA ASN A 16 -7.73 2.71 -1.56
C ASN A 16 -8.78 1.68 -2.01
N LEU A 17 -9.51 1.94 -3.11
CA LEU A 17 -10.42 0.95 -3.69
C LEU A 17 -9.64 -0.24 -4.27
N TYR A 18 -8.55 0.01 -5.00
CA TYR A 18 -7.71 -1.08 -5.52
C TYR A 18 -7.07 -1.88 -4.39
N ALA A 19 -6.60 -1.20 -3.34
CA ALA A 19 -6.01 -1.85 -2.18
C ALA A 19 -7.02 -2.70 -1.40
N ASP A 20 -8.28 -2.23 -1.26
CA ASP A 20 -9.37 -3.01 -0.67
C ASP A 20 -9.62 -4.29 -1.46
N GLU A 21 -9.70 -4.21 -2.80
CA GLU A 21 -9.91 -5.41 -3.61
C GLU A 21 -8.72 -6.37 -3.59
N ILE A 22 -7.49 -5.87 -3.62
CA ILE A 22 -6.28 -6.71 -3.46
C ILE A 22 -6.30 -7.43 -2.11
N SER A 23 -6.77 -6.78 -1.04
CA SER A 23 -6.82 -7.39 0.30
C SER A 23 -7.77 -8.60 0.39
N ARG A 24 -8.70 -8.73 -0.56
CA ARG A 24 -9.67 -9.83 -0.66
C ARG A 24 -9.20 -10.97 -1.56
N MET A 25 -8.10 -10.80 -2.29
CA MET A 25 -7.54 -11.82 -3.17
C MET A 25 -6.81 -12.90 -2.36
N GLU A 26 -6.96 -14.16 -2.74
CA GLU A 26 -6.26 -15.27 -2.06
C GLU A 26 -4.79 -15.37 -2.48
N ASP A 27 -4.43 -14.81 -3.64
CA ASP A 27 -3.13 -14.94 -4.29
C ASP A 27 -2.35 -13.63 -4.40
N ALA A 28 -2.81 -12.55 -3.75
CA ALA A 28 -2.11 -11.26 -3.71
C ALA A 28 -2.11 -10.64 -2.30
N LYS A 29 -1.06 -9.87 -1.99
CA LYS A 29 -0.96 -9.14 -0.73
C LYS A 29 -0.17 -7.83 -0.91
N ILE A 30 -0.67 -6.75 -0.31
CA ILE A 30 0.10 -5.51 -0.16
C ILE A 30 1.14 -5.72 0.94
N ILE A 31 2.41 -5.63 0.59
CA ILE A 31 3.52 -5.92 1.51
C ILE A 31 4.22 -4.66 2.01
N THR A 32 4.09 -3.55 1.27
CA THR A 32 4.64 -2.25 1.64
C THR A 32 3.97 -1.14 0.82
N SER A 33 4.26 0.10 1.16
CA SER A 33 3.81 1.27 0.40
C SER A 33 4.80 2.41 0.48
N TRP A 34 4.73 3.29 -0.51
CA TRP A 34 5.44 4.55 -0.54
C TRP A 34 4.45 5.71 -0.59
N ASP A 35 4.77 6.78 0.12
CA ASP A 35 4.14 8.08 -0.08
C ASP A 35 5.13 9.20 0.28
N HIS A 36 5.10 10.31 -0.46
CA HIS A 36 5.87 11.50 -0.10
C HIS A 36 5.32 12.19 1.17
N ASP A 37 4.03 11.99 1.45
CA ASP A 37 3.37 12.44 2.66
C ASP A 37 3.38 11.31 3.68
N ARG A 38 4.27 11.44 4.67
CA ARG A 38 4.47 10.44 5.73
C ARG A 38 3.18 10.07 6.44
N GLU A 39 2.40 11.05 6.86
CA GLU A 39 1.20 10.81 7.67
C GLU A 39 0.13 10.08 6.86
N ARG A 40 -0.06 10.49 5.60
CA ARG A 40 -0.97 9.80 4.69
C ARG A 40 -0.49 8.37 4.39
N GLY A 41 0.81 8.19 4.16
CA GLY A 41 1.41 6.88 3.90
C GLY A 41 1.23 5.93 5.07
N GLU A 42 1.64 6.33 6.27
CA GLU A 42 1.54 5.52 7.49
C GLU A 42 0.09 5.16 7.82
N ARG A 43 -0.85 6.10 7.67
CA ARG A 43 -2.28 5.85 7.90
C ARG A 43 -2.85 4.80 6.94
N ASN A 44 -2.62 4.94 5.64
CA ASN A 44 -3.16 3.98 4.66
C ASN A 44 -2.40 2.64 4.70
N GLY A 45 -1.08 2.65 4.92
CA GLY A 45 -0.30 1.42 5.11
C GLY A 45 -0.84 0.60 6.29
N ALA A 46 -1.09 1.25 7.44
CA ALA A 46 -1.69 0.61 8.59
C ALA A 46 -3.08 0.04 8.31
N GLN A 47 -3.91 0.71 7.50
CA GLN A 47 -5.24 0.23 7.10
C GLN A 47 -5.16 -1.13 6.37
N PHE A 48 -4.13 -1.35 5.55
CA PHE A 48 -3.93 -2.59 4.79
C PHE A 48 -2.89 -3.53 5.41
N GLY A 49 -2.43 -3.25 6.63
CA GLY A 49 -1.49 -4.09 7.37
C GLY A 49 -0.08 -4.15 6.77
N CYS A 50 0.36 -3.08 6.10
CA CYS A 50 1.70 -2.95 5.54
C CYS A 50 2.47 -1.74 6.08
N GLY A 51 3.80 -1.77 5.92
CA GLY A 51 4.65 -0.61 6.21
C GLY A 51 4.47 0.51 5.20
N SER A 52 4.92 1.71 5.56
CA SER A 52 5.05 2.84 4.64
C SER A 52 6.44 3.43 4.74
N THR A 53 7.03 3.81 3.60
CA THR A 53 8.29 4.56 3.51
C THR A 53 8.08 5.87 2.73
N THR A 54 8.93 6.85 2.99
CA THR A 54 9.04 8.07 2.18
C THR A 54 10.14 7.98 1.11
N GLN A 55 10.95 6.91 1.16
CA GLN A 55 12.03 6.64 0.20
C GLN A 55 11.52 5.63 -0.82
N LEU A 56 11.43 6.03 -2.10
CA LEU A 56 10.79 5.20 -3.12
C LEU A 56 11.52 3.88 -3.35
N GLU A 57 12.85 3.89 -3.19
CA GLU A 57 13.74 2.75 -3.38
C GLU A 57 13.64 1.70 -2.25
N GLU A 58 12.96 2.03 -1.16
CA GLU A 58 12.73 1.14 -0.01
C GLU A 58 11.34 0.46 -0.04
N ALA A 59 10.52 0.78 -1.04
CA ALA A 59 9.20 0.18 -1.26
C ALA A 59 9.25 -1.04 -2.18
#